data_AF-A0A8S1EN25-F1
#
_entry.id   AF-A0A8S1EN25-F1
#
_cell.length_a   1.000
_cell.length_b   1.000
_cell.length_c   1.000
_cell.angle_alpha   90.00
_cell.angle_beta   90.00
_cell.angle_gamma   90.00
#
_symmetry.space_group_name_H-M   'P 1'
#
loop_
_entity.id
_entity.type
_entity.pdbx_description
1 polymer ?
#
loop_
_entity_poly.entity_id
_entity_poly.type
_entity_poly.pdbx_seq_one_letter_code
_entity_poly.pdbx_strand_id
1 'polypeptide(L)' 'MSIIQKIADIEAEMARTQKNKATNAHLGILKAKLAKLRRELITPKGGGGAAGEGFDVAKTGDARIGFVG' A
#
# COMPACT_ATOMS: atom_id res chain seq x y z
N MET A 1 2.28 15.94 -9.86
CA MET A 1 2.47 15.14 -8.63
C MET A 1 2.33 13.67 -8.96
N SER A 2 3.42 12.90 -8.83
CA SER A 2 3.40 11.44 -8.98
C SER A 2 2.62 10.79 -7.84
N ILE A 3 2.17 9.54 -8.03
CA ILE A 3 1.46 8.77 -7.00
C ILE A 3 2.32 8.61 -5.74
N ILE A 4 3.63 8.41 -5.92
CA ILE A 4 4.61 8.29 -4.84
C ILE A 4 4.70 9.59 -4.03
N GLN A 5 4.73 10.76 -4.69
CA GLN A 5 4.72 12.05 -4.02
C GLN A 5 3.44 12.25 -3.19
N LYS A 6 2.27 11.88 -3.74
CA LYS A 6 1.00 11.96 -3.01
C LYS A 6 0.96 11.08 -1.76
N ILE A 7 1.62 9.92 -1.79
CA ILE A 7 1.73 9.03 -0.63
C ILE A 7 2.62 9.68 0.43
N ALA A 8 3.79 10.18 0.04
CA ALA A 8 4.72 10.85 0.95
C ALA A 8 4.09 12.10 1.61
N ASP A 9 3.32 12.88 0.85
CA ASP A 9 2.63 14.07 1.37
C ASP A 9 1.57 13.69 2.43
N ILE A 10 0.78 12.64 2.17
CA ILE A 10 -0.23 12.14 3.12
C ILE A 10 0.43 11.56 4.38
N GLU A 11 1.55 10.85 4.25
CA GLU A 11 2.29 10.31 5.39
C GLU A 11 2.91 11.43 6.24
N ALA A 12 3.46 12.48 5.62
CA ALA A 12 3.98 13.66 6.31
C ALA A 12 2.87 14.46 7.01
N GLU A 13 1.67 14.53 6.43
CA GLU A 13 0.51 15.16 7.06
C GLU A 13 0.00 14.33 8.25
N MET A 14 -0.06 13.01 8.10
CA MET A 14 -0.43 12.10 9.20
C MET A 14 0.56 12.14 10.36
N ALA A 15 1.87 12.25 10.09
CA ALA A 15 2.90 12.31 11.11
C ALA A 15 2.85 13.61 11.93
N ARG A 16 2.46 14.73 11.32
CA ARG A 16 2.34 16.04 11.99
C ARG A 16 1.03 16.21 12.76
N THR A 17 -0.03 15.49 12.37
CA THR A 17 -1.37 15.69 12.93
C THR A 17 -1.57 14.86 14.20
N GLN A 18 -1.80 15.52 15.33
CA GLN A 18 -2.17 14.82 16.56
C GLN A 18 -3.59 14.25 16.47
N LYS A 19 -3.78 13.05 17.03
CA LYS A 19 -5.07 12.35 17.05
C LYS A 19 -5.95 12.88 18.20
N ASN A 20 -7.00 13.61 17.86
CA ASN A 20 -7.98 14.14 18.82
C ASN A 20 -9.40 14.17 18.20
N LYS A 21 -10.41 14.56 18.99
CA LYS A 21 -11.82 14.56 18.55
C LYS A 21 -12.06 15.41 17.29
N ALA A 22 -11.33 16.51 17.12
CA ALA A 22 -11.46 17.40 15.96
C ALA A 22 -10.76 16.83 14.71
N THR A 23 -9.67 16.07 14.86
CA THR A 23 -8.84 15.60 13.73
C THR A 23 -9.12 14.15 13.32
N ASN A 24 -9.86 13.38 14.12
CA ASN A 24 -10.14 11.96 13.85
C ASN A 24 -10.85 11.72 12.50
N ALA A 25 -11.81 12.57 12.13
CA ALA A 25 -12.50 12.45 10.84
C ALA A 25 -11.54 12.66 9.66
N HIS A 26 -10.68 13.67 9.75
CA HIS A 26 -9.66 13.98 8.74
C HIS A 26 -8.61 12.86 8.62
N LEU A 27 -8.11 12.36 9.74
CA LEU A 27 -7.20 11.21 9.76
C LEU A 27 -7.80 9.95 9.14
N GLY A 28 -9.12 9.73 9.31
CA GLY A 28 -9.85 8.65 8.64
C GLY A 28 -9.85 8.81 7.11
N ILE A 29 -10.10 10.02 6.62
CA ILE A 29 -10.08 10.35 5.19
C ILE A 29 -8.67 10.19 4.61
N LEU A 30 -7.63 10.66 5.32
CA LEU A 30 -6.23 10.52 4.90
C LEU A 30 -5.82 9.04 4.78
N LYS A 31 -6.19 8.20 5.75
CA LYS A 31 -5.96 6.74 5.67
C LYS A 31 -6.66 6.09 4.49
N ALA A 32 -7.91 6.47 4.21
CA ALA A 32 -8.65 5.96 3.06
C ALA A 32 -7.99 6.34 1.73
N LYS A 33 -7.49 7.58 1.61
CA LYS A 33 -6.75 8.04 0.43
C LYS A 33 -5.43 7.28 0.25
N LEU A 34 -4.68 7.09 1.34
CA LEU A 34 -3.43 6.31 1.33
C LEU A 34 -3.66 4.85 0.89
N ALA A 35 -4.73 4.21 1.39
CA ALA A 35 -5.06 2.84 1.00
C ALA A 35 -5.40 2.70 -0.49
N LYS A 36 -6.14 3.66 -1.06
CA LYS A 36 -6.45 3.68 -2.50
C LYS A 36 -5.18 3.84 -3.34
N LEU A 37 -4.31 4.78 -2.98
CA LEU A 37 -3.06 5.03 -3.71
C LEU A 37 -2.09 3.84 -3.61
N ARG A 38 -1.99 3.17 -2.46
CA ARG A 38 -1.21 1.93 -2.31
C ARG A 38 -1.78 0.77 -3.12
N ARG A 39 -3.11 0.67 -3.22
CA ARG A 39 -3.77 -0.35 -4.06
C ARG A 39 -3.52 -0.13 -5.55
N GLU A 40 -3.50 1.13 -6.00
CA GLU A 40 -3.16 1.49 -7.39
C GLU A 40 -1.72 1.12 -7.77
N LEU A 41 -0.78 1.10 -6.81
CA LEU A 41 0.60 0.64 -7.02
C LEU A 41 0.72 -0.88 -7.14
N ILE A 42 -0.06 -1.64 -6.37
CA ILE A 42 0.03 -3.11 -6.32
C ILE A 42 -0.82 -3.75 -7.43
N THR A 43 -1.96 -3.13 -7.78
CA THR A 43 -2.90 -3.71 -8.74
C THR A 43 -2.70 -3.03 -10.10
N PRO A 44 -2.10 -3.69 -11.11
CA PRO A 44 -2.21 -3.21 -12.46
C PRO A 44 -3.69 -3.17 -12.85
N LYS A 45 -4.13 -2.13 -13.57
CA LYS A 45 -5.49 -2.05 -14.15
C LYS A 45 -5.67 -3.18 -15.16
N GLY A 46 -6.07 -4.36 -14.69
CA GLY A 46 -6.30 -5.54 -15.52
C GLY A 46 -6.92 -6.63 -14.66
N GLY A 47 -8.23 -6.82 -14.81
CA GLY A 47 -8.89 -8.01 -14.31
C GLY A 47 -8.47 -9.21 -15.16
N GLY A 48 -8.13 -10.32 -14.51
CA GLY A 48 -7.92 -11.62 -15.14
C GLY A 48 -6.45 -11.99 -15.30
N GLY A 49 -6.08 -13.14 -14.74
CA GLY A 49 -4.83 -13.83 -15.04
C GLY A 49 -3.76 -13.65 -13.98
N ALA A 50 -3.21 -14.78 -13.53
CA ALA A 50 -2.12 -14.88 -12.58
C ALA A 50 -0.96 -13.94 -12.93
N ALA A 51 -0.74 -12.93 -12.09
CA ALA A 51 0.42 -12.06 -12.21
C ALA A 51 0.94 -11.71 -10.81
N GLY A 52 1.77 -12.61 -10.28
CA GLY A 52 2.82 -12.20 -9.36
C GLY A 52 4.14 -12.35 -10.11
N GLU A 53 4.72 -11.25 -10.56
CA GLU A 53 6.16 -11.21 -10.87
C GLU A 53 6.92 -11.33 -9.55
N GLY A 54 7.12 -12.55 -9.10
CA GLY A 54 7.82 -12.84 -7.86
C GLY A 54 8.28 -14.27 -7.88
N PHE A 55 9.51 -14.47 -8.36
CA PHE A 55 10.26 -15.73 -8.29
C PHE A 55 9.36 -16.97 -8.37
N ASP A 56 8.87 -17.29 -9.57
CA ASP A 56 8.27 -18.59 -9.83
C ASP A 56 9.39 -19.64 -9.87
N VAL A 57 9.98 -19.89 -8.69
CA VAL A 57 10.82 -21.06 -8.47
C VAL A 57 9.88 -22.25 -8.67
N ALA A 58 10.16 -23.03 -9.71
CA ALA A 58 9.41 -24.24 -10.03
C ALA A 58 9.15 -25.02 -8.73
N LYS A 59 7.86 -25.18 -8.40
CA LYS A 59 7.39 -25.82 -7.15
C LYS A 59 8.15 -27.11 -6.90
N THR A 60 9.16 -27.04 -6.05
CA THR A 60 9.89 -28.20 -5.53
C THR A 60 9.85 -28.04 -4.02
N GLY A 61 8.89 -28.72 -3.38
CA GLY A 61 8.65 -28.69 -1.94
C GLY A 61 7.24 -28.21 -1.52
N ASP A 62 6.90 -28.48 -0.26
CA ASP A 62 5.56 -28.25 0.32
C ASP A 62 5.34 -26.82 0.85
N ALA A 63 6.41 -26.03 1.04
CA ALA A 63 6.32 -24.71 1.67
C ALA A 63 7.22 -23.66 1.01
N ARG A 64 6.80 -22.39 1.13
CA ARG A 64 7.56 -21.20 0.72
C ARG A 64 7.99 -20.44 1.98
N ILE A 65 9.28 -20.16 2.12
CA ILE A 65 9.83 -19.40 3.26
C ILE A 65 10.31 -18.05 2.75
N GLY A 66 9.75 -16.96 3.27
CA GLY A 66 10.20 -15.60 2.99
C GLY A 66 11.16 -15.12 4.07
N PHE A 67 12.41 -14.86 3.72
CA PHE A 67 13.36 -14.19 4.60
C PHE A 67 13.21 -12.67 4.46
N VAL A 68 12.99 -11.99 5.59
CA VAL A 68 12.98 -10.53 5.67
C VAL A 68 14.00 -10.13 6.72
N GLY A 69 14.99 -9.35 6.32
CA GLY A 69 16.09 -8.84 7.15
C GLY A 69 16.52 -7.47 6.70
#